data_AF-A0A1D6ELD4-F1
#
_entry.id   AF-A0A1D6ELD4-F1
#
_cell.length_a   1.000
_cell.length_b   1.000
_cell.length_c   1.000
_cell.angle_alpha   90.00
_cell.angle_beta   90.00
_cell.angle_gamma   90.00
#
_symmetry.space_group_name_H-M   'P 1'
#
loop_
_entity.id
_entity.type
_entity.pdbx_description
1 polymer ?
#
loop_
_entity_poly.entity_id
_entity_poly.type
_entity_poly.pdbx_seq_one_letter_code
_entity_poly.pdbx_strand_id
1 'polypeptide(L)'
;MDALVATRARTRSLVDFWAGGYTRSLVEEDTRHLEVSVLGRLPGTTVYRNTLQYPEAYTYNGIVVVRIDAPIYFANISYIKDRLREYELNLPSSNKGLDVGRVYFVILEMSPVTYIDSSAVQALKDLHQEYKARHIQIAIANPNRQVYLLLSRSGIIDLVGAGWCFVRVHDAVQVCLQHVQNSSSNALKLPVQASGVLTDSVSTPKPEQQHQKQHGLFKDLWKAQDSNADAGGEVQPLLRQNLV
;
A
#
# COMPACT_ATOMS: atom_id res chain seq x y z
N MET A 1 51.54 5.31 63.14
CA MET A 1 51.22 5.04 61.73
C MET A 1 49.84 5.63 61.45
N ASP A 2 49.86 6.91 61.09
CA ASP A 2 49.10 7.60 60.02
C ASP A 2 47.64 7.15 59.76
N ALA A 3 46.62 7.97 60.02
CA ALA A 3 46.23 9.24 59.37
C ALA A 3 45.30 9.06 58.15
N LEU A 4 44.06 9.58 58.35
CA LEU A 4 43.28 10.42 57.44
C LEU A 4 42.72 9.86 56.09
N VAL A 5 41.42 10.13 55.90
CA VAL A 5 40.75 10.71 54.70
C VAL A 5 39.49 9.97 54.19
N ALA A 6 38.36 10.60 54.49
CA ALA A 6 37.18 10.92 53.64
C ALA A 6 36.24 9.83 53.08
N THR A 7 35.02 9.91 53.61
CA THR A 7 33.74 10.12 52.91
C THR A 7 33.84 10.37 51.39
N ARG A 8 33.27 9.48 50.60
CA ARG A 8 32.63 9.84 49.32
C ARG A 8 31.57 8.82 48.94
N ALA A 9 30.31 9.25 49.01
CA ALA A 9 29.20 8.61 48.33
C ALA A 9 29.52 8.50 46.84
N ARG A 10 29.56 7.29 46.29
CA ARG A 10 29.51 7.10 44.83
C ARG A 10 28.06 7.11 44.41
N THR A 11 27.66 8.23 43.81
CA THR A 11 26.54 8.31 42.89
C THR A 11 26.69 7.22 41.83
N ARG A 12 25.80 6.22 41.85
CA ARG A 12 25.59 5.34 40.69
C ARG A 12 25.06 6.20 39.56
N SER A 13 25.86 6.39 38.51
CA SER A 13 25.37 7.01 37.29
C SER A 13 24.45 6.03 36.56
N LEU A 14 23.37 6.54 35.98
CA LEU A 14 22.32 5.79 35.28
C LEU A 14 22.79 5.04 34.01
N VAL A 15 24.09 5.00 33.70
CA VAL A 15 24.62 4.38 32.48
C VAL A 15 25.10 2.93 32.66
N ASP A 16 25.12 2.39 33.88
CA ASP A 16 25.62 1.03 34.14
C ASP A 16 24.52 -0.06 34.14
N PHE A 17 23.28 0.28 33.76
CA PHE A 17 22.16 -0.69 33.67
C PHE A 17 21.83 -1.14 32.24
N TRP A 18 22.61 -0.71 31.23
CA TRP A 18 22.31 -0.95 29.81
C TRP A 18 23.51 -1.45 29.00
N ALA A 19 24.27 -2.39 29.56
CA ALA A 19 25.29 -3.13 28.83
C ALA A 19 25.06 -4.65 28.98
N GLY A 20 23.88 -5.10 28.56
CA GLY A 20 23.49 -6.50 28.56
C GLY A 20 23.01 -6.95 27.19
N GLY A 21 23.95 -7.33 26.32
CA GLY A 21 23.74 -8.36 25.30
C GLY A 21 22.48 -8.32 24.44
N TYR A 22 22.09 -7.16 23.89
CA TYR A 22 21.09 -7.15 22.82
C TYR A 22 21.74 -7.62 21.53
N THR A 23 21.49 -8.89 21.20
CA THR A 23 21.94 -9.57 20.00
C THR A 23 21.43 -8.82 18.76
N ARG A 24 22.34 -8.63 17.80
CA ARG A 24 22.10 -8.04 16.47
C ARG A 24 20.81 -8.53 15.79
N SER A 25 20.35 -9.74 16.13
CA SER A 25 19.12 -10.36 15.65
C SER A 25 17.83 -9.60 15.98
N LEU A 26 17.70 -9.05 17.19
CA LEU A 26 16.47 -8.32 17.58
C LEU A 26 16.36 -6.97 16.88
N VAL A 27 17.49 -6.27 16.72
CA VAL A 27 17.54 -5.01 15.95
C VAL A 27 17.25 -5.27 14.48
N GLU A 28 17.75 -6.35 13.89
CA GLU A 28 17.43 -6.73 12.51
C GLU A 28 15.96 -7.15 12.33
N GLU A 29 15.35 -7.82 13.31
CA GLU A 29 13.95 -8.24 13.27
C GLU A 29 12.96 -7.08 13.41
N ASP A 30 13.28 -6.10 14.28
CA ASP A 30 12.53 -4.83 14.36
C ASP A 30 12.73 -3.96 13.12
N THR A 31 13.92 -4.00 12.49
CA THR A 31 14.21 -3.25 11.26
C THR A 31 13.49 -3.86 10.04
N ARG A 32 13.31 -5.18 10.00
CA ARG A 32 12.62 -5.88 8.91
C ARG A 32 11.13 -5.49 8.80
N HIS A 33 10.48 -5.19 9.92
CA HIS A 33 9.12 -4.62 9.93
C HIS A 33 9.01 -3.20 9.33
N LEU A 34 10.14 -2.53 9.07
CA LEU A 34 10.14 -1.15 8.56
C LEU A 34 9.93 -1.04 7.05
N GLU A 35 10.04 -2.13 6.28
CA GLU A 35 9.94 -2.03 4.81
C GLU A 35 8.52 -2.25 4.28
N VAL A 36 7.69 -3.04 4.98
CA VAL A 36 6.30 -3.30 4.57
C VAL A 36 5.36 -3.44 5.76
N SER A 37 4.20 -2.78 5.68
CA SER A 37 3.19 -2.80 6.73
C SER A 37 1.78 -3.09 6.19
N VAL A 38 1.04 -3.95 6.87
CA VAL A 38 -0.39 -4.15 6.58
C VAL A 38 -1.16 -2.97 7.12
N LEU A 39 -2.01 -2.38 6.27
CA LEU A 39 -2.83 -1.26 6.63
C LEU A 39 -4.28 -1.67 6.91
N GLY A 40 -4.82 -1.16 8.02
CA GLY A 40 -6.24 -1.21 8.36
C GLY A 40 -6.85 0.19 8.29
N ARG A 41 -8.17 0.25 8.12
CA ARG A 41 -8.94 1.50 8.13
C ARG A 41 -9.30 1.88 9.57
N LEU A 42 -9.07 3.13 9.95
CA LEU A 42 -9.53 3.64 11.24
C LEU A 42 -11.07 3.83 11.24
N PRO A 43 -11.78 3.42 12.31
CA PRO A 43 -13.23 3.57 12.43
C PRO A 43 -13.75 4.97 12.12
N GLY A 44 -14.79 5.07 11.29
CA GLY A 44 -15.44 6.35 10.95
C GLY A 44 -14.65 7.27 10.00
N THR A 45 -13.43 6.90 9.60
CA THR A 45 -12.58 7.77 8.75
C THR A 45 -12.33 7.14 7.37
N THR A 46 -11.59 7.82 6.50
CA THR A 46 -11.01 7.23 5.27
C THR A 46 -9.50 7.00 5.40
N VAL A 47 -8.97 7.00 6.62
CA VAL A 47 -7.54 6.94 6.92
C VAL A 47 -7.12 5.50 7.15
N TYR A 48 -5.98 5.12 6.56
CA TYR A 48 -5.39 3.80 6.69
C TYR A 48 -4.07 3.90 7.48
N ARG A 49 -3.89 2.97 8.42
CA ARG A 49 -2.74 2.92 9.34
C ARG A 49 -2.29 1.49 9.58
N ASN A 50 -1.02 1.34 9.96
CA ASN A 50 -0.43 0.06 10.30
C ASN A 50 -1.25 -0.61 11.41
N THR A 51 -1.75 -1.82 11.16
CA THR A 51 -2.58 -2.58 12.10
C THR A 51 -1.85 -3.00 13.37
N LEU A 52 -0.52 -3.15 13.31
CA LEU A 52 0.30 -3.43 14.49
C LEU A 52 0.40 -2.21 15.41
N GLN A 53 0.40 -1.00 14.84
CA GLN A 53 0.50 0.24 15.60
C GLN A 53 -0.88 0.73 16.10
N TYR A 54 -1.94 0.48 15.33
CA TYR A 54 -3.31 0.90 15.64
C TYR A 54 -4.24 -0.33 15.63
N PRO A 55 -4.40 -1.03 16.76
CA PRO A 55 -5.21 -2.25 16.84
C PRO A 55 -6.69 -2.05 16.52
N GLU A 56 -7.21 -0.83 16.64
CA GLU A 56 -8.58 -0.46 16.26
C GLU A 56 -8.79 -0.37 14.73
N ALA A 57 -7.69 -0.35 13.97
CA ALA A 57 -7.73 -0.32 12.51
C ALA A 57 -8.19 -1.68 11.97
N TYR A 58 -9.32 -1.69 11.24
CA TYR A 58 -9.89 -2.93 10.71
C TYR A 58 -9.57 -3.11 9.24
N THR A 59 -9.39 -4.36 8.83
CA THR A 59 -9.19 -4.76 7.43
C THR A 59 -10.51 -5.18 6.78
N TYR A 60 -10.47 -5.64 5.53
CA TYR A 60 -11.65 -6.14 4.83
C TYR A 60 -11.38 -7.54 4.31
N ASN A 61 -12.33 -8.45 4.53
CA ASN A 61 -12.21 -9.81 4.01
C ASN A 61 -12.08 -9.79 2.48
N GLY A 62 -11.13 -10.58 1.97
CA GLY A 62 -10.81 -10.64 0.53
C GLY A 62 -9.88 -9.54 0.01
N ILE A 63 -9.48 -8.57 0.85
CA ILE A 63 -8.65 -7.44 0.44
C ILE A 63 -7.49 -7.26 1.42
N VAL A 64 -6.27 -7.30 0.91
CA VAL A 64 -5.07 -6.98 1.68
C VAL A 64 -4.53 -5.64 1.21
N VAL A 65 -4.33 -4.70 2.13
CA VAL A 65 -3.69 -3.41 1.85
C VAL A 65 -2.32 -3.43 2.47
N VAL A 66 -1.28 -3.26 1.65
CA VAL A 66 0.11 -3.29 2.10
C VAL A 66 0.80 -2.00 1.67
N ARG A 67 1.40 -1.31 2.62
CA ARG A 67 2.27 -0.18 2.36
C ARG A 67 3.70 -0.63 2.25
N ILE A 68 4.40 -0.11 1.24
CA ILE A 68 5.83 -0.29 1.06
C ILE A 68 6.50 0.99 1.55
N ASP A 69 7.22 0.88 2.65
CA ASP A 69 7.83 1.97 3.42
C ASP A 69 9.30 2.24 2.99
N ALA A 70 9.72 1.74 1.82
CA ALA A 70 11.08 1.86 1.31
C ALA A 70 11.15 1.94 -0.24
N PRO A 71 12.27 2.44 -0.81
CA PRO A 71 12.59 2.24 -2.23
C PRO A 71 12.61 0.74 -2.57
N ILE A 72 12.28 0.38 -3.81
CA ILE A 72 12.26 -1.02 -4.25
C ILE A 72 13.44 -1.28 -5.18
N TYR A 73 14.35 -2.15 -4.78
CA TYR A 73 15.55 -2.46 -5.55
C TYR A 73 15.91 -3.93 -5.44
N PHE A 74 16.92 -4.35 -6.18
CA PHE A 74 17.33 -5.75 -6.28
C PHE A 74 17.50 -6.46 -4.92
N ALA A 75 18.02 -5.78 -3.90
CA ALA A 75 18.34 -6.43 -2.63
C ALA A 75 17.11 -6.65 -1.72
N ASN A 76 16.03 -5.87 -1.86
CA ASN A 76 14.87 -5.98 -0.97
C ASN A 76 13.59 -6.49 -1.64
N ILE A 77 13.53 -6.57 -2.97
CA ILE A 77 12.33 -7.00 -3.67
C ILE A 77 11.92 -8.45 -3.32
N SER A 78 12.88 -9.35 -3.10
CA SER A 78 12.57 -10.72 -2.66
C SER A 78 11.87 -10.71 -1.30
N TYR A 79 12.36 -9.90 -0.36
CA TYR A 79 11.75 -9.75 0.97
C TYR A 79 10.31 -9.20 0.87
N ILE A 80 10.09 -8.18 0.04
CA ILE A 80 8.75 -7.64 -0.20
C ILE A 80 7.81 -8.72 -0.75
N LYS A 81 8.25 -9.52 -1.73
CA LYS A 81 7.45 -10.63 -2.28
C LYS A 81 7.07 -11.65 -1.22
N ASP A 82 8.04 -12.06 -0.40
CA ASP A 82 7.81 -13.05 0.65
C ASP A 82 6.81 -12.55 1.68
N ARG A 83 6.92 -11.29 2.09
CA ARG A 83 5.96 -10.66 3.01
C ARG A 83 4.57 -10.53 2.42
N LEU A 84 4.45 -10.12 1.16
CA LEU A 84 3.15 -10.08 0.47
C LEU A 84 2.50 -11.47 0.42
N ARG A 85 3.29 -12.52 0.17
CA ARG A 85 2.83 -13.92 0.21
C ARG A 85 2.40 -14.35 1.61
N GLU A 86 3.14 -13.94 2.63
CA GLU A 86 2.79 -14.22 4.03
C GLU A 86 1.45 -13.55 4.41
N TYR A 87 1.26 -12.28 4.05
CA TYR A 87 0.01 -11.56 4.32
C TYR A 87 -1.19 -12.11 3.55
N GLU A 88 -0.95 -12.71 2.37
CA GLU A 88 -1.98 -13.45 1.62
C GLU A 88 -2.44 -14.71 2.36
N LEU A 89 -1.49 -15.47 2.93
CA LEU A 89 -1.76 -16.76 3.58
C LEU A 89 -2.26 -16.60 5.02
N ASN A 90 -1.66 -15.68 5.76
CA ASN A 90 -1.98 -15.38 7.15
C ASN A 90 -3.03 -14.28 7.20
N LEU A 91 -4.18 -14.53 6.57
CA LEU A 91 -5.33 -13.64 6.59
C LEU A 91 -5.58 -13.17 8.03
N PRO A 92 -5.49 -11.86 8.33
CA PRO A 92 -6.05 -11.37 9.57
C PRO A 92 -7.55 -11.62 9.48
N SER A 93 -8.06 -12.58 10.25
CA SER A 93 -9.50 -12.84 10.38
C SER A 93 -10.18 -11.52 10.74
N SER A 94 -10.76 -10.86 9.76
CA SER A 94 -11.29 -9.51 9.93
C SER A 94 -12.75 -9.57 10.32
N ASN A 95 -13.17 -8.58 11.10
CA ASN A 95 -14.55 -8.47 11.57
C ASN A 95 -15.46 -7.72 10.58
N LYS A 96 -14.98 -7.35 9.38
CA LYS A 96 -15.76 -6.59 8.38
C LYS A 96 -15.68 -7.15 6.96
N GLY A 97 -16.87 -7.24 6.35
CA GLY A 97 -17.07 -7.80 5.01
C GLY A 97 -17.64 -9.21 5.08
N LEU A 98 -18.02 -9.76 3.93
CA LEU A 98 -18.44 -11.15 3.84
C LEU A 98 -17.21 -12.03 4.10
N ASP A 99 -17.34 -13.10 4.89
CA ASP A 99 -16.29 -14.10 4.96
C ASP A 99 -16.20 -14.83 3.62
N VAL A 100 -15.09 -14.62 2.92
CA VAL A 100 -14.89 -15.12 1.56
C VAL A 100 -13.76 -16.15 1.48
N GLY A 101 -13.13 -16.51 2.59
CA GLY A 101 -12.15 -17.61 2.70
C GLY A 101 -10.86 -17.49 1.85
N ARG A 102 -10.69 -16.41 1.08
CA ARG A 102 -9.51 -16.17 0.24
C ARG A 102 -9.28 -14.69 -0.01
N VAL A 103 -8.07 -14.35 -0.45
CA VAL A 103 -7.75 -13.02 -0.98
C VAL A 103 -8.15 -12.93 -2.47
N TYR A 104 -8.75 -11.80 -2.84
CA TYR A 104 -9.04 -11.43 -4.24
C TYR A 104 -8.22 -10.23 -4.70
N PHE A 105 -7.89 -9.33 -3.77
CA PHE A 105 -7.22 -8.07 -4.09
C PHE A 105 -6.04 -7.83 -3.16
N VAL A 106 -4.92 -7.41 -3.74
CA VAL A 106 -3.78 -6.86 -3.01
C VAL A 106 -3.56 -5.43 -3.49
N ILE A 107 -3.65 -4.48 -2.56
CA ILE A 107 -3.48 -3.06 -2.82
C ILE A 107 -2.10 -2.65 -2.29
N LEU A 108 -1.22 -2.23 -3.20
CA LEU A 108 0.11 -1.72 -2.91
C LEU A 108 0.05 -0.20 -2.72
N GLU A 109 0.16 0.25 -1.47
CA GLU A 109 0.29 1.66 -1.12
C GLU A 109 1.76 2.07 -1.29
N MET A 110 2.01 2.95 -2.26
CA MET A 110 3.35 3.32 -2.73
C MET A 110 3.73 4.77 -2.40
N SER A 111 2.98 5.49 -1.56
CA SER A 111 3.32 6.87 -1.19
C SER A 111 4.75 7.03 -0.65
N PRO A 112 5.30 6.12 0.17
CA PRO A 112 6.66 6.25 0.68
C PRO A 112 7.73 5.80 -0.32
N VAL A 113 7.36 5.07 -1.37
CA VAL A 113 8.30 4.53 -2.36
C VAL A 113 8.86 5.70 -3.17
N THR A 114 10.16 5.96 -3.08
CA THR A 114 10.82 7.06 -3.81
C THR A 114 11.45 6.62 -5.13
N TYR A 115 11.90 5.36 -5.22
CA TYR A 115 12.66 4.85 -6.36
C TYR A 115 12.39 3.35 -6.59
N ILE A 116 12.45 2.93 -7.85
CA ILE A 116 12.37 1.52 -8.27
C ILE A 116 13.46 1.25 -9.31
N ASP A 117 14.31 0.25 -9.10
CA ASP A 117 15.33 -0.15 -10.10
C ASP A 117 14.79 -1.11 -11.17
N SER A 118 15.60 -1.39 -12.20
CA SER A 118 15.20 -2.26 -13.31
C SER A 118 14.93 -3.71 -12.88
N SER A 119 15.66 -4.20 -11.88
CA SER A 119 15.49 -5.57 -11.37
C SER A 119 14.19 -5.70 -10.59
N ALA A 120 13.86 -4.70 -9.78
CA ALA A 120 12.60 -4.58 -9.07
C ALA A 120 11.41 -4.45 -10.01
N VAL A 121 11.54 -3.70 -11.11
CA VAL A 121 10.51 -3.66 -12.17
C VAL A 121 10.23 -5.06 -12.71
N GLN A 122 11.26 -5.85 -13.01
CA GLN A 122 11.05 -7.20 -13.53
C GLN A 122 10.37 -8.09 -12.48
N ALA A 123 10.84 -8.04 -11.23
CA ALA A 123 10.24 -8.83 -10.16
C ALA A 123 8.79 -8.43 -9.84
N LEU A 124 8.41 -7.15 -10.01
CA LEU A 124 7.01 -6.71 -9.91
C LEU A 124 6.14 -7.27 -11.05
N LYS A 125 6.69 -7.40 -12.26
CA LYS A 125 5.98 -8.06 -13.38
C LYS A 125 5.77 -9.54 -13.09
N ASP A 126 6.79 -10.21 -12.57
CA ASP A 126 6.70 -11.63 -12.20
C ASP A 126 5.67 -11.84 -11.10
N LEU A 127 5.70 -10.98 -10.06
CA LEU A 127 4.70 -10.97 -8.97
C LEU A 127 3.28 -10.81 -9.52
N HIS A 128 3.05 -9.91 -10.47
CA HIS A 128 1.76 -9.76 -11.12
C HIS A 128 1.31 -11.03 -11.84
N GLN A 129 2.20 -11.69 -12.58
CA GLN A 129 1.85 -12.96 -13.23
C GLN A 129 1.51 -14.07 -12.22
N GLU A 130 2.28 -14.17 -11.14
CA GLU A 130 2.00 -15.12 -10.05
C GLU A 130 0.62 -14.87 -9.42
N TYR A 131 0.28 -13.61 -9.16
CA TYR A 131 -1.00 -13.24 -8.56
C TYR A 131 -2.16 -13.45 -9.53
N LYS A 132 -1.97 -13.09 -10.80
CA LYS A 132 -2.94 -13.33 -11.87
C LYS A 132 -3.25 -14.82 -12.03
N ALA A 133 -2.23 -15.69 -11.96
CA ALA A 133 -2.41 -17.14 -12.02
C ALA A 133 -3.25 -17.68 -10.84
N ARG A 134 -3.23 -17.00 -9.69
CA ARG A 134 -4.06 -17.32 -8.53
C ARG A 134 -5.40 -16.57 -8.49
N HIS A 135 -5.74 -15.81 -9.54
CA HIS A 135 -6.90 -14.92 -9.58
C HIS A 135 -6.91 -13.87 -8.46
N ILE A 136 -5.74 -13.31 -8.17
CA ILE A 136 -5.56 -12.17 -7.27
C ILE A 136 -5.23 -10.95 -8.14
N GLN A 137 -6.00 -9.88 -8.00
CA GLN A 137 -5.78 -8.62 -8.70
C GLN A 137 -4.92 -7.68 -7.87
N ILE A 138 -3.84 -7.17 -8.47
CA ILE A 138 -3.03 -6.11 -7.86
C ILE A 138 -3.67 -4.76 -8.18
N ALA A 139 -3.74 -3.88 -7.18
CA ALA A 139 -4.02 -2.47 -7.36
C ALA A 139 -2.86 -1.63 -6.82
N ILE A 140 -2.57 -0.50 -7.47
CA ILE A 140 -1.52 0.44 -7.07
C ILE A 140 -2.20 1.68 -6.50
N ALA A 141 -1.81 2.08 -5.31
CA ALA A 141 -2.35 3.25 -4.64
C ALA A 141 -1.23 4.27 -4.34
N ASN A 142 -1.52 5.53 -4.66
CA ASN A 142 -0.71 6.70 -4.37
C ASN A 142 0.79 6.60 -4.76
N PRO A 143 1.15 6.11 -5.97
CA PRO A 143 2.54 6.17 -6.40
C PRO A 143 2.95 7.63 -6.60
N ASN A 144 4.16 8.00 -6.17
CA ASN A 144 4.69 9.33 -6.49
C ASN A 144 4.87 9.49 -8.02
N ARG A 145 4.99 10.73 -8.52
CA ARG A 145 5.09 11.01 -9.96
C ARG A 145 6.24 10.26 -10.66
N GLN A 146 7.43 10.22 -10.08
CA GLN A 146 8.59 9.56 -10.68
C GLN A 146 8.36 8.05 -10.78
N VAL A 147 7.85 7.45 -9.70
CA VAL A 147 7.48 6.04 -9.63
C VAL A 147 6.39 5.72 -10.64
N TYR A 148 5.32 6.53 -10.70
CA TYR A 148 4.23 6.34 -11.68
C TYR A 148 4.74 6.36 -13.12
N LEU A 149 5.58 7.34 -13.48
CA LEU A 149 6.15 7.45 -14.83
C LEU A 149 7.04 6.25 -15.16
N LEU A 150 7.82 5.77 -14.19
CA LEU A 150 8.66 4.59 -14.34
C LEU A 150 7.82 3.32 -14.52
N LEU A 151 6.78 3.13 -13.71
CA LEU A 151 5.85 2.01 -13.84
C LEU A 151 5.09 2.05 -15.18
N SER A 152 4.75 3.24 -15.66
CA SER A 152 4.08 3.43 -16.95
C SER A 152 5.02 3.07 -18.10
N ARG A 153 6.25 3.64 -18.12
CA ARG A 153 7.25 3.38 -19.16
C ARG A 153 7.71 1.93 -19.20
N SER A 154 7.71 1.25 -18.06
CA SER A 154 8.05 -0.18 -17.99
C SER A 154 6.90 -1.11 -18.39
N GLY A 155 5.69 -0.58 -18.62
CA GLY A 155 4.49 -1.33 -19.00
C GLY A 155 3.77 -2.01 -17.82
N ILE A 156 4.17 -1.73 -16.58
CA ILE A 156 3.49 -2.31 -15.39
C ILE A 156 2.05 -1.78 -15.28
N ILE A 157 1.84 -0.49 -15.54
CA ILE A 157 0.49 0.10 -15.50
C ILE A 157 -0.43 -0.56 -16.54
N ASP A 158 0.07 -0.86 -17.73
CA ASP A 158 -0.70 -1.54 -18.77
C ASP A 158 -1.00 -3.00 -18.40
N LEU A 159 -0.01 -3.69 -17.79
CA LEU A 159 -0.15 -5.07 -17.34
C LEU A 159 -1.18 -5.23 -16.22
N VAL A 160 -1.14 -4.34 -15.23
CA VAL A 160 -2.08 -4.32 -14.10
C VAL A 160 -3.45 -3.80 -14.54
N GLY A 161 -3.46 -2.87 -15.49
CA GLY A 161 -4.64 -2.18 -16.02
C GLY A 161 -4.75 -0.78 -15.43
N ALA A 162 -4.94 0.22 -16.29
CA ALA A 162 -4.98 1.64 -15.87
C ALA A 162 -6.10 1.94 -14.85
N GLY A 163 -7.19 1.16 -14.85
CA GLY A 163 -8.28 1.25 -13.87
C GLY A 163 -7.93 0.74 -12.47
N TRP A 164 -6.76 0.14 -12.29
CA TRP A 164 -6.26 -0.39 -11.02
C TRP A 164 -5.14 0.47 -10.42
N CYS A 165 -5.01 1.73 -10.87
CA CYS A 165 -4.12 2.72 -10.28
C CYS A 165 -4.95 3.86 -9.68
N PHE A 166 -4.74 4.15 -8.40
CA PHE A 166 -5.58 5.05 -7.61
C PHE A 166 -4.75 6.10 -6.89
N VAL A 167 -5.29 7.31 -6.73
CA VAL A 167 -4.65 8.35 -5.91
C VAL A 167 -4.78 8.03 -4.42
N ARG A 168 -5.95 7.55 -3.99
CA ARG A 168 -6.22 7.24 -2.58
C ARG A 168 -6.45 5.76 -2.39
N VAL A 169 -5.87 5.21 -1.31
CA VAL A 169 -6.13 3.83 -0.86
C VAL A 169 -7.62 3.58 -0.66
N HIS A 170 -8.33 4.56 -0.09
CA HIS A 170 -9.76 4.41 0.18
C HIS A 170 -10.57 4.12 -1.08
N ASP A 171 -10.27 4.80 -2.19
CA ASP A 171 -10.97 4.61 -3.46
C ASP A 171 -10.70 3.22 -4.04
N ALA A 172 -9.44 2.78 -3.99
CA ALA A 172 -9.05 1.43 -4.39
C ALA A 172 -9.84 0.37 -3.59
N VAL A 173 -9.92 0.52 -2.26
CA VAL A 173 -10.67 -0.39 -1.40
C VAL A 173 -12.17 -0.39 -1.71
N GLN A 174 -12.79 0.77 -1.99
CA GLN A 174 -14.20 0.82 -2.35
C GLN A 174 -14.48 0.04 -3.65
N VAL A 175 -13.63 0.20 -4.67
CA VAL A 175 -13.75 -0.56 -5.92
C VAL A 175 -13.57 -2.06 -5.68
N CYS A 176 -12.56 -2.46 -4.90
CA CYS A 176 -12.34 -3.86 -4.56
C CYS A 176 -13.53 -4.46 -3.80
N LEU A 177 -14.11 -3.74 -2.83
CA LEU A 177 -15.27 -4.20 -2.06
C LEU A 177 -16.49 -4.46 -2.95
N GLN A 178 -16.75 -3.58 -3.91
CA GLN A 178 -17.83 -3.76 -4.89
C GLN A 178 -17.61 -5.04 -5.72
N HIS A 179 -16.37 -5.32 -6.14
CA HIS A 179 -16.06 -6.54 -6.89
C HIS A 179 -16.21 -7.81 -6.03
N VAL A 180 -15.79 -7.79 -4.77
CA VAL A 180 -15.98 -8.91 -3.84
C VAL A 180 -17.47 -9.20 -3.68
N GLN A 181 -18.28 -8.18 -3.42
CA GLN A 181 -19.75 -8.31 -3.26
C GLN A 181 -20.44 -8.84 -4.52
N ASN A 182 -20.05 -8.36 -5.70
CA ASN A 182 -20.60 -8.83 -6.97
C ASN A 182 -20.22 -10.28 -7.26
N SER A 183 -19.00 -10.68 -6.91
CA SER A 183 -18.52 -12.07 -7.07
C SER A 183 -19.28 -13.03 -6.16
N SER A 184 -19.57 -12.64 -4.91
CA SER A 184 -20.38 -13.43 -3.99
C SER A 184 -21.86 -13.48 -4.39
N SER A 185 -22.41 -12.38 -4.91
CA SER A 185 -23.81 -12.32 -5.36
C SER A 185 -24.06 -13.17 -6.61
N ASN A 186 -23.07 -13.30 -7.50
CA ASN A 186 -23.15 -14.21 -8.64
C ASN A 186 -22.98 -15.68 -8.23
N ALA A 187 -22.19 -15.98 -7.19
CA ALA A 187 -22.08 -17.34 -6.64
C ALA A 187 -23.40 -17.82 -5.97
N LEU A 188 -24.21 -16.90 -5.43
CA LEU A 188 -25.54 -17.18 -4.87
C LEU A 188 -26.66 -17.31 -5.94
N LYS A 189 -26.39 -17.01 -7.21
CA LYS A 189 -27.31 -17.19 -8.35
C LYS A 189 -27.00 -18.47 -9.15
N LEU A 190 -26.74 -19.60 -8.48
CA LEU A 190 -26.81 -20.89 -9.14
C LEU A 190 -28.30 -21.29 -9.27
N PRO A 191 -28.82 -21.53 -10.49
CA PRO A 191 -30.23 -21.85 -10.66
C PRO A 191 -30.51 -23.27 -10.17
N VAL A 192 -31.52 -23.39 -9.29
CA VAL A 192 -32.27 -24.63 -9.13
C VAL A 192 -32.84 -24.97 -10.51
N GLN A 193 -32.46 -26.13 -11.03
CA GLN A 193 -32.91 -26.60 -12.34
C GLN A 193 -34.45 -26.72 -12.37
N ALA A 194 -35.07 -26.09 -13.36
CA ALA A 194 -36.35 -26.52 -13.90
C ALA A 194 -36.40 -26.17 -15.39
N SER A 195 -36.87 -27.14 -16.16
CA SER A 195 -36.84 -27.24 -17.61
C SER A 195 -37.46 -26.07 -18.38
N GLY A 196 -36.87 -25.79 -19.55
CA GLY A 196 -37.63 -25.50 -20.76
C GLY A 196 -37.62 -24.07 -21.31
N VAL A 197 -37.35 -24.00 -22.62
CA VAL A 197 -37.73 -22.98 -23.61
C VAL A 197 -36.65 -21.96 -24.02
N LEU A 198 -36.57 -21.81 -25.34
CA LEU A 198 -35.64 -21.06 -26.19
C LEU A 198 -35.97 -19.56 -26.30
N THR A 199 -34.99 -18.80 -26.81
CA THR A 199 -35.00 -17.38 -27.27
C THR A 199 -34.91 -16.35 -26.12
N ASP A 200 -34.20 -15.23 -26.20
CA ASP A 200 -33.66 -14.50 -27.34
C ASP A 200 -32.45 -13.64 -26.92
N SER A 201 -31.71 -13.18 -27.92
CA SER A 201 -30.51 -12.33 -27.89
C SER A 201 -30.49 -11.15 -26.88
N VAL A 202 -29.44 -11.08 -26.03
CA VAL A 202 -29.12 -9.91 -25.18
C VAL A 202 -27.66 -9.49 -25.38
N SER A 203 -27.51 -8.27 -25.88
CA SER A 203 -26.28 -7.52 -26.07
C SER A 203 -25.50 -7.32 -24.76
N THR A 204 -24.20 -7.58 -24.81
CA THR A 204 -23.22 -7.28 -23.75
C THR A 204 -23.03 -5.77 -23.55
N PRO A 205 -23.05 -5.24 -22.32
CA PRO A 205 -22.69 -3.85 -22.08
C PRO A 205 -21.16 -3.68 -22.07
N LYS A 206 -20.65 -2.77 -22.90
CA LYS A 206 -19.23 -2.36 -22.92
C LYS A 206 -18.87 -1.50 -21.69
N PRO A 207 -17.83 -1.82 -20.92
CA PRO A 207 -17.34 -0.98 -19.83
C PRO A 207 -16.24 -0.01 -20.31
N GLU A 208 -16.56 1.00 -21.13
CA GLU A 208 -15.51 1.84 -21.77
C GLU A 208 -15.47 3.34 -21.39
N GLN A 209 -16.31 3.88 -20.48
CA GLN A 209 -16.37 5.35 -20.31
C GLN A 209 -15.82 5.94 -19.00
N GLN A 210 -15.67 5.16 -17.92
CA GLN A 210 -15.05 5.66 -16.67
C GLN A 210 -13.51 5.47 -16.65
N HIS A 211 -13.01 4.44 -17.33
CA HIS A 211 -11.60 4.05 -17.33
C HIS A 211 -10.68 5.05 -18.06
N GLN A 212 -11.15 5.65 -19.16
CA GLN A 212 -10.39 6.68 -19.89
C GLN A 212 -10.17 7.96 -19.05
N LYS A 213 -11.14 8.28 -18.17
CA LYS A 213 -11.11 9.51 -17.37
C LYS A 213 -10.06 9.47 -16.26
N GLN A 214 -9.80 8.30 -15.65
CA GLN A 214 -8.81 8.19 -14.56
C GLN A 214 -7.37 8.25 -15.08
N HIS A 215 -7.08 7.61 -16.22
CA HIS A 215 -5.78 7.73 -16.86
C HIS A 215 -5.51 9.18 -17.34
N GLY A 216 -6.55 9.85 -17.85
CA GLY A 216 -6.51 11.29 -18.12
C GLY A 216 -6.25 12.11 -16.87
N LEU A 217 -6.96 11.83 -15.78
CA LEU A 217 -6.83 12.54 -14.51
C LEU A 217 -5.40 12.52 -13.95
N PHE A 218 -4.72 11.36 -13.94
CA PHE A 218 -3.31 11.32 -13.53
C PHE A 218 -2.44 12.17 -14.45
N LYS A 219 -2.57 12.03 -15.76
CA LYS A 219 -1.78 12.79 -16.73
C LYS A 219 -2.01 14.30 -16.60
N ASP A 220 -3.25 14.71 -16.33
CA ASP A 220 -3.65 16.12 -16.25
C ASP A 220 -3.31 16.75 -14.90
N LEU A 221 -3.44 16.01 -13.78
CA LEU A 221 -2.96 16.43 -12.46
C LEU A 221 -1.46 16.77 -12.48
N TRP A 222 -0.65 15.94 -13.14
CA TRP A 222 0.79 16.16 -13.22
C TRP A 222 1.18 17.28 -14.18
N LYS A 223 0.47 17.43 -15.31
CA LYS A 223 0.66 18.59 -16.21
C LYS A 223 0.38 19.91 -15.50
N ALA A 224 -0.65 19.97 -14.66
CA ALA A 224 -1.00 21.18 -13.91
C ALA A 224 0.07 21.58 -12.89
N GLN A 225 0.82 20.63 -12.33
CA GLN A 225 1.96 20.90 -11.46
C GLN A 225 3.20 21.36 -12.25
N ASP A 226 3.46 20.79 -13.42
CA ASP A 226 4.58 21.20 -14.28
C ASP A 226 4.40 22.65 -14.78
N SER A 227 3.16 23.07 -15.10
CA SER A 227 2.86 24.46 -15.49
C SER A 227 3.04 25.49 -14.37
N ASN A 228 3.08 25.06 -13.10
CA ASN A 228 3.36 25.93 -11.95
C ASN A 228 4.85 25.97 -11.57
N ALA A 229 5.68 25.08 -12.12
CA ALA A 229 7.12 25.03 -11.83
C ALA A 229 7.96 25.91 -12.77
N ASP A 230 7.37 26.43 -13.87
CA ASP A 230 8.07 27.22 -14.89
C ASP A 230 7.85 28.75 -14.75
N ALA A 231 7.16 29.19 -13.69
CA ALA A 231 7.04 30.60 -13.33
C ALA A 231 8.18 31.01 -12.38
N GLY A 232 9.42 30.93 -12.86
CA GLY A 232 10.59 31.50 -12.19
C GLY A 232 10.71 32.99 -12.49
N GLY A 233 10.37 33.84 -11.52
CA GLY A 233 10.58 35.29 -11.59
C GLY A 233 10.67 35.93 -10.20
N GLU A 234 11.91 36.23 -9.81
CA GLU A 234 12.38 37.10 -8.70
C GLU A 234 11.86 36.90 -7.26
N VAL A 235 12.80 36.48 -6.41
CA VAL A 235 12.74 36.64 -4.95
C VAL A 235 13.19 38.08 -4.62
N GLN A 236 12.32 38.90 -4.04
CA GLN A 236 12.72 40.09 -3.28
C GLN A 236 12.41 39.89 -1.79
N PRO A 237 13.33 40.24 -0.85
CA PRO A 237 13.11 40.09 0.58
C PRO A 237 12.62 41.42 1.17
N LEU A 238 11.43 41.47 1.78
CA LEU A 238 11.10 42.56 2.70
C LEU A 238 10.36 42.07 3.94
N LEU A 239 11.10 42.16 5.04
CA LEU A 239 10.67 41.99 6.42
C LEU A 239 10.40 43.40 6.96
N ARG A 240 9.15 43.70 7.37
CA ARG A 240 8.77 44.45 8.59
C ARG A 240 7.40 45.17 8.48
N GLN A 241 6.66 45.00 9.58
CA GLN A 241 5.83 45.98 10.30
C GLN A 241 4.51 46.45 9.67
N ASN A 242 3.42 46.18 10.41
CA ASN A 242 2.48 47.17 10.95
C ASN A 242 1.68 46.48 12.08
N LEU A 243 2.02 46.72 13.35
CA LEU A 243 1.18 47.52 14.27
C LEU A 243 0.29 48.56 13.56
N VAL A 244 -1.02 48.38 13.66
CA VAL A 244 -1.96 49.19 14.46
C VAL A 244 -3.03 48.25 15.02
#